data_AF-A0A1G4JL79-F1
#
_entry.id   AF-A0A1G4JL79-F1
#
_cell.length_a   1.000
_cell.length_b   1.000
_cell.length_c   1.000
_cell.angle_alpha   90.00
_cell.angle_beta   90.00
_cell.angle_gamma   90.00
#
_symmetry.space_group_name_H-M   'P 1'
#
loop_
_entity.id
_entity.type
_entity.pdbx_description
1 polymer ?
#
loop_
_entity_poly.entity_id
_entity_poly.type
_entity_poly.pdbx_seq_one_letter_code
_entity_poly.pdbx_strand_id
1 'polypeptide(L)'
;MDELIVLQTLYTLLVQNKTNRVSLVRLQTEINDNALLKQLVPSTRKPAVSVHDILELIKRLFPKKTSLTEGQLTFYNLHLGEMREQLLARYAGIRESLVSQISATEPAIEALVKDKTTSQRTRLLELCRDTLLNKFEEHARARMYAHSVGEDAVREPVNLALIRGRTPASILELQAWLQMCVANATMYYGSGSKEWRDARESQGQLDETIGFVRSVLE
;
A
#
# COMPACT_ATOMS: atom_id res chain seq x y z
N MET A 1 -6.00 7.86 14.14
CA MET A 1 -4.73 7.11 14.01
C MET A 1 -3.55 8.03 14.35
N ASP A 2 -3.50 9.21 13.75
CA ASP A 2 -2.46 10.24 13.98
C ASP A 2 -2.28 10.58 15.48
N GLU A 3 -3.37 10.67 16.25
CA GLU A 3 -3.31 10.89 17.69
C GLU A 3 -2.60 9.79 18.48
N LEU A 4 -2.81 8.53 18.09
CA LEU A 4 -2.21 7.38 18.76
C LEU A 4 -0.71 7.36 18.51
N ILE A 5 -0.30 7.65 17.28
CA ILE A 5 1.11 7.72 16.87
C ILE A 5 1.81 8.86 17.62
N VAL A 6 1.21 10.05 17.64
CA VAL A 6 1.75 11.19 18.39
C VAL A 6 1.88 10.85 19.88
N LEU A 7 0.85 10.25 20.50
CA LEU A 7 0.88 9.91 21.93
C LEU A 7 1.90 8.79 22.22
N GLN A 8 2.04 7.80 21.34
CA GLN A 8 3.04 6.73 21.47
C GLN A 8 4.47 7.24 21.34
N THR A 9 4.76 8.05 20.31
CA THR A 9 6.09 8.64 20.11
C THR A 9 6.43 9.56 21.28
N LEU A 10 5.46 10.38 21.73
CA LEU A 10 5.64 11.25 22.88
C LEU A 10 5.92 10.44 24.17
N TYR A 11 5.15 9.38 24.44
CA TYR A 11 5.37 8.51 25.59
C TYR A 11 6.78 7.90 25.57
N THR A 12 7.18 7.39 24.41
CA THR A 12 8.50 6.77 24.21
C THR A 12 9.63 7.76 24.50
N LEU A 13 9.54 8.99 23.97
CA LEU A 13 10.51 10.05 24.19
C LEU A 13 10.61 10.47 25.66
N LEU A 14 9.48 10.59 26.36
CA LEU A 14 9.46 10.96 27.78
C LEU A 14 10.06 9.86 28.66
N VAL A 15 9.76 8.60 28.37
CA VAL A 15 10.29 7.44 29.11
C VAL A 15 11.79 7.27 28.89
N GLN A 16 12.25 7.31 27.63
CA GLN A 16 13.65 7.10 27.28
C GLN A 16 14.56 8.19 27.84
N ASN A 17 14.16 9.45 27.73
CA ASN A 17 14.98 10.57 28.19
C ASN A 17 14.85 10.82 29.70
N LYS A 18 13.91 10.15 30.40
CA LYS A 18 13.57 10.39 31.82
C LYS A 18 13.34 11.88 32.12
N THR A 19 12.75 12.60 31.16
CA THR A 19 12.50 14.04 31.26
C THR A 19 11.03 14.34 31.00
N ASN A 20 10.57 15.47 31.53
CA ASN A 20 9.26 16.03 31.22
C ASN A 20 9.32 17.03 30.06
N ARG A 21 10.42 17.02 29.29
CA ARG A 21 10.71 17.97 28.22
C ARG A 21 10.96 17.24 26.91
N VAL A 22 10.34 17.71 25.84
CA VAL A 22 10.46 17.12 24.51
C VAL A 22 10.70 18.22 23.48
N SER A 23 11.73 18.05 22.64
CA SER A 23 11.94 18.92 21.48
C SER A 23 10.89 18.64 20.43
N LEU A 24 10.18 19.68 19.96
CA LEU A 24 9.17 19.54 18.92
C LEU A 24 9.75 19.05 17.60
N VAL A 25 10.96 19.48 17.26
CA VAL A 25 11.66 19.05 16.04
C VAL A 25 11.94 17.55 16.12
N ARG A 26 12.47 17.07 17.25
CA ARG A 26 12.73 15.65 17.46
C ARG A 26 11.44 14.82 17.41
N LEU A 27 10.38 15.31 18.06
CA LEU A 27 9.07 14.67 18.03
C LEU A 27 8.51 14.59 16.60
N GLN A 28 8.63 15.66 15.82
CA GLN A 28 8.21 15.68 14.42
C GLN A 28 9.01 14.67 13.58
N THR A 29 10.33 14.63 13.74
CA THR A 29 11.19 13.67 13.04
C THR A 29 10.77 12.24 13.35
N GLU A 30 10.62 11.87 14.63
CA GLU A 30 10.26 10.50 15.01
C GLU A 30 8.82 10.11 14.61
N ILE A 31 7.89 11.07 14.55
CA ILE A 31 6.55 10.82 14.02
C ILE A 31 6.63 10.56 12.50
N ASN A 32 7.32 11.41 11.75
CA ASN A 32 7.41 11.25 10.29
C ASN A 32 8.26 10.04 9.89
N ASP A 33 9.19 9.62 10.73
CA ASP A 33 9.99 8.41 10.53
C ASP A 33 9.27 7.12 10.93
N ASN A 34 8.10 7.21 11.54
CA ASN A 34 7.31 6.05 11.97
C ASN A 34 6.95 5.16 10.77
N ALA A 35 7.29 3.88 10.87
CA ALA A 35 7.05 2.89 9.80
C ALA A 35 5.58 2.80 9.38
N LEU A 36 4.64 2.96 10.31
CA LEU A 36 3.20 2.91 10.01
C LEU A 36 2.78 4.13 9.18
N LEU A 37 3.28 5.33 9.49
CA LEU A 37 3.02 6.52 8.66
C LEU A 37 3.64 6.35 7.28
N LYS A 38 4.88 5.87 7.18
CA LYS A 38 5.54 5.60 5.89
C LYS A 38 4.79 4.57 5.03
N GLN A 39 4.10 3.62 5.63
CA GLN A 39 3.28 2.63 4.91
C GLN A 39 1.90 3.15 4.50
N LEU A 40 1.35 4.16 5.20
CA LEU A 40 0.03 4.74 4.92
C LEU A 40 0.07 5.98 4.00
N VAL A 41 1.19 6.68 3.97
CA VAL A 41 1.42 7.88 3.14
C VAL A 41 1.39 7.60 1.61
N PRO A 42 1.89 6.47 1.08
CA PRO A 42 1.81 6.16 -0.35
C PRO A 42 0.37 6.13 -0.87
N SER A 43 -0.58 5.76 -0.01
CA SER A 43 -2.00 5.60 -0.33
C SER A 43 -2.80 6.90 -0.22
N THR A 44 -2.29 7.91 0.48
CA THR A 44 -3.08 9.10 0.88
C THR A 44 -2.52 10.44 0.40
N ARG A 45 -1.31 10.50 -0.19
CA ARG A 45 -0.62 11.74 -0.61
C ARG A 45 -0.59 12.85 0.46
N LYS A 46 -0.77 12.51 1.75
CA LYS A 46 -0.73 13.51 2.82
C LYS A 46 0.73 13.94 3.08
N PRO A 47 0.99 15.25 3.20
CA PRO A 47 2.32 15.74 3.55
C PRO A 47 2.75 15.27 4.94
N ALA A 48 4.06 15.30 5.19
CA ALA A 48 4.66 15.09 6.50
C ALA A 48 3.90 15.88 7.58
N VAL A 49 3.66 15.27 8.74
CA VAL A 49 2.91 15.90 9.83
C VAL A 49 3.64 17.17 10.26
N SER A 50 2.94 18.30 10.28
CA SER A 50 3.54 19.58 10.62
C SER A 50 3.70 19.75 12.13
N VAL A 51 4.64 20.60 12.56
CA VAL A 51 4.81 20.95 13.98
C VAL A 51 3.54 21.58 14.55
N HIS A 52 2.80 22.33 13.73
CA HIS A 52 1.55 22.97 14.14
C HIS A 52 0.48 21.93 14.47
N ASP A 53 0.29 20.94 13.60
CA ASP A 53 -0.68 19.86 13.83
C ASP A 53 -0.34 19.07 15.10
N ILE A 54 0.94 18.76 15.30
CA ILE A 54 1.43 18.09 16.50
C ILE A 54 1.10 18.91 17.75
N LEU A 55 1.32 20.23 17.71
CA LEU A 55 1.05 21.13 18.83
C LEU A 55 -0.43 21.25 19.15
N GLU A 56 -1.30 21.39 18.15
CA GLU A 56 -2.75 21.41 18.37
C GLU A 56 -3.23 20.10 18.99
N LEU A 57 -2.71 18.99 18.49
CA LEU A 57 -3.05 17.66 18.96
C LEU A 57 -2.61 17.46 20.41
N ILE A 58 -1.39 17.86 20.75
CA ILE A 58 -0.88 17.83 22.13
C ILE A 58 -1.70 18.73 23.05
N LYS A 59 -2.03 19.96 22.63
CA LYS A 59 -2.86 20.88 23.44
C LYS A 59 -4.24 20.31 23.72
N ARG A 60 -4.80 19.57 22.77
CA ARG A 60 -6.08 18.87 22.92
C ARG A 60 -5.97 17.66 23.85
N LEU A 61 -4.87 16.90 23.77
CA LEU A 61 -4.64 15.72 24.62
C LEU A 61 -4.28 16.10 26.07
N PHE A 62 -3.53 17.19 26.26
CA PHE A 62 -3.01 17.64 27.55
C PHE A 62 -3.36 19.11 27.80
N PRO A 63 -4.66 19.45 27.93
CA PRO A 63 -5.09 20.83 28.08
C PRO A 63 -4.52 21.43 29.36
N LYS A 64 -3.90 22.62 29.23
CA LYS A 64 -3.29 23.38 30.33
C LYS A 64 -2.17 22.67 31.10
N LYS A 65 -1.67 21.53 30.60
CA LYS A 65 -0.56 20.77 31.21
C LYS A 65 0.77 20.95 30.47
N THR A 66 0.84 21.86 29.50
CA THR A 66 2.03 22.04 28.64
C THR A 66 2.45 23.51 28.54
N SER A 67 3.75 23.79 28.58
CA SER A 67 4.31 25.06 28.11
C SER A 67 5.26 24.85 26.95
N LEU A 68 5.31 25.81 26.03
CA LEU A 68 6.26 25.86 24.93
C LEU A 68 7.26 26.98 25.19
N THR A 69 8.55 26.65 25.21
CA THR A 69 9.64 27.61 25.40
C THR A 69 10.78 27.22 24.48
N GLU A 70 11.23 28.13 23.59
CA GLU A 70 12.35 27.89 22.66
C GLU A 70 12.26 26.59 21.84
N GLY A 71 11.05 26.22 21.38
CA GLY A 71 10.84 24.98 20.62
C GLY A 71 10.85 23.69 21.45
N GLN A 72 11.01 23.79 22.77
CA GLN A 72 10.86 22.70 23.73
C GLN A 72 9.48 22.74 24.38
N LEU A 73 8.81 21.60 24.36
CA LEU A 73 7.56 21.39 25.04
C LEU A 73 7.83 20.79 26.43
N THR A 74 7.40 21.48 27.47
CA THR A 74 7.50 21.02 28.86
C THR A 74 6.13 20.61 29.37
N PHE A 75 6.03 19.40 29.95
CA PHE A 75 4.82 18.88 30.56
C PHE A 75 4.84 19.06 32.07
N TYR A 76 3.77 19.63 32.62
CA TYR A 76 3.56 19.80 34.05
C TYR A 76 2.60 18.74 34.56
N ASN A 77 2.93 18.12 35.70
CA ASN A 77 2.09 17.14 36.38
C ASN A 77 1.60 16.01 35.45
N LEU A 78 2.49 15.56 34.56
CA LEU A 78 2.20 14.43 33.68
C LEU A 78 2.61 13.13 34.38
N HIS A 79 1.61 12.32 34.74
CA HIS A 79 1.86 10.98 35.23
C HIS A 79 1.96 10.01 34.05
N LEU A 80 3.12 9.38 33.87
CA LEU A 80 3.34 8.41 32.79
C LEU A 80 2.38 7.21 32.87
N GLY A 81 1.90 6.87 34.07
CA GLY A 81 0.86 5.86 34.26
C GLY A 81 -0.47 6.23 33.59
N GLU A 82 -0.96 7.45 33.82
CA GLU A 82 -2.18 7.97 33.18
C GLU A 82 -2.03 8.03 31.66
N MET A 83 -0.86 8.45 31.17
CA MET A 83 -0.58 8.50 29.74
C MET A 83 -0.62 7.11 29.11
N ARG A 84 -0.07 6.09 29.79
CA ARG A 84 -0.14 4.69 29.35
C ARG A 84 -1.58 4.18 29.30
N GLU A 85 -2.39 4.47 30.32
CA GLU A 85 -3.80 4.07 30.35
C GLU A 85 -4.60 4.73 29.23
N GLN A 86 -4.37 6.01 28.96
CA GLN A 86 -4.98 6.71 27.83
C GLN A 86 -4.57 6.10 26.48
N LEU A 87 -3.31 5.68 26.35
CA LEU A 87 -2.80 5.00 25.15
C LEU A 87 -3.54 3.67 24.92
N LEU A 88 -3.65 2.85 25.96
CA LEU A 88 -4.36 1.58 25.92
C LEU A 88 -5.86 1.75 25.63
N ALA A 89 -6.51 2.71 26.28
CA ALA A 89 -7.93 3.00 26.06
C ALA A 89 -8.21 3.46 24.62
N ARG A 90 -7.39 4.36 24.08
CA ARG A 90 -7.52 4.81 22.68
C ARG A 90 -7.24 3.70 21.68
N TYR A 91 -6.23 2.87 21.94
CA TYR A 91 -5.96 1.70 21.12
C TYR A 91 -7.15 0.73 21.09
N ALA A 92 -7.71 0.41 22.27
CA ALA A 92 -8.87 -0.47 22.37
C ALA A 92 -10.09 0.09 21.60
N GLY A 93 -10.39 1.38 21.78
CA GLY A 93 -11.52 2.02 21.08
C GLY A 93 -11.34 2.08 19.56
N ILE A 94 -10.12 2.37 19.07
CA ILE A 94 -9.83 2.33 17.63
C ILE A 94 -9.99 0.90 17.09
N ARG A 95 -9.48 -0.10 17.82
CA ARG A 95 -9.60 -1.51 17.42
C ARG A 95 -11.05 -1.93 17.34
N GLU A 96 -11.86 -1.63 18.35
CA GLU A 96 -13.29 -1.95 18.38
C GLU A 96 -14.05 -1.26 17.24
N SER A 97 -13.76 0.03 16.99
CA SER A 97 -14.36 0.78 15.89
C SER A 97 -14.02 0.16 14.53
N LEU A 98 -12.76 -0.21 14.30
CA LEU A 98 -12.33 -0.84 13.04
C LEU A 98 -12.95 -2.24 12.87
N VAL A 99 -12.98 -3.05 13.92
CA VAL A 99 -13.65 -4.36 13.90
C VAL A 99 -15.14 -4.20 13.58
N SER A 100 -15.80 -3.21 14.19
CA SER A 100 -17.20 -2.91 13.89
C SER A 100 -17.39 -2.48 12.43
N GLN A 101 -16.54 -1.60 11.90
CA GLN A 101 -16.60 -1.20 10.49
C GLN A 101 -16.40 -2.39 9.54
N ILE A 102 -15.44 -3.28 9.83
CA ILE A 102 -15.23 -4.50 9.04
C ILE A 102 -16.51 -5.35 9.06
N SER A 103 -17.04 -5.64 10.25
CA SER A 103 -18.26 -6.46 10.41
C SER A 103 -19.49 -5.85 9.73
N ALA A 104 -19.58 -4.52 9.62
CA ALA A 104 -20.66 -3.85 8.92
C ALA A 104 -20.49 -3.86 7.39
N THR A 105 -19.24 -3.89 6.90
CA THR A 105 -18.93 -3.83 5.46
C THR A 105 -18.90 -5.22 4.82
N GLU A 106 -18.57 -6.25 5.60
CA GLU A 106 -18.46 -7.64 5.16
C GLU A 106 -19.74 -8.21 4.52
N PRO A 107 -20.96 -7.97 5.04
CA PRO A 107 -22.20 -8.40 4.39
C PRO A 107 -22.45 -7.73 3.04
N ALA A 108 -22.03 -6.47 2.88
CA ALA A 108 -22.16 -5.75 1.60
C ALA A 108 -21.24 -6.34 0.54
N ILE A 109 -20.02 -6.74 0.92
CA ILE A 109 -19.09 -7.44 0.04
C ILE A 109 -19.66 -8.81 -0.33
N GLU A 110 -20.18 -9.57 0.64
CA GLU A 110 -20.75 -10.90 0.39
C GLU A 110 -21.96 -10.83 -0.58
N ALA A 111 -22.80 -9.81 -0.44
CA ALA A 111 -23.91 -9.58 -1.36
C ALA A 111 -23.44 -9.27 -2.79
N LEU A 112 -22.39 -8.45 -2.95
CA LEU A 112 -21.79 -8.15 -4.25
C LEU A 112 -21.15 -9.39 -4.89
N VAL A 113 -20.53 -10.26 -4.10
CA VAL A 113 -19.95 -11.53 -4.57
C VAL A 113 -21.05 -12.50 -5.02
N LYS A 114 -22.20 -12.51 -4.32
CA LYS A 114 -23.36 -13.36 -4.64
C LYS A 114 -24.23 -12.82 -5.78
N ASP A 115 -24.05 -11.57 -6.19
CA ASP A 115 -24.76 -11.02 -7.34
C ASP A 115 -24.38 -11.80 -8.61
N LYS A 116 -25.39 -12.38 -9.26
CA LYS A 116 -25.22 -13.21 -10.46
C LYS A 116 -24.61 -12.43 -11.63
N THR A 117 -24.89 -11.12 -11.73
CA THR A 117 -24.37 -10.29 -12.82
C THR A 117 -22.87 -10.02 -12.66
N THR A 118 -22.45 -9.70 -11.44
CA THR A 118 -21.04 -9.60 -11.05
C THR A 118 -20.34 -10.94 -11.23
N SER A 119 -20.96 -12.05 -10.81
CA SER A 119 -20.41 -13.39 -10.98
C SER A 119 -20.21 -13.77 -12.46
N GLN A 120 -21.16 -13.45 -13.35
CA GLN A 120 -21.02 -13.70 -14.79
C GLN A 120 -19.91 -12.86 -15.41
N ARG A 121 -19.86 -11.55 -15.12
CA ARG A 121 -18.81 -10.67 -15.60
C ARG A 121 -17.43 -11.12 -15.11
N THR A 122 -17.32 -11.47 -13.83
CA THR A 122 -16.08 -11.99 -13.23
C THR A 122 -15.63 -13.28 -13.92
N ARG A 123 -16.53 -14.24 -14.15
CA ARG A 123 -16.21 -15.47 -14.87
C ARG A 123 -15.76 -15.22 -16.30
N LEU A 124 -16.38 -14.28 -17.02
CA LEU A 124 -15.96 -13.89 -18.36
C LEU A 124 -14.56 -13.27 -18.35
N LEU A 125 -14.26 -12.42 -17.37
CA LEU A 125 -12.93 -11.80 -17.22
C LEU A 125 -11.86 -12.82 -16.85
N GLU A 126 -12.18 -13.81 -16.02
CA GLU A 126 -11.31 -14.95 -15.71
C GLU A 126 -11.07 -15.83 -16.95
N LEU A 127 -12.11 -16.10 -17.73
CA LEU A 127 -11.98 -16.84 -18.99
C LEU A 127 -11.11 -16.07 -20.00
N CYS A 128 -11.31 -14.76 -20.14
CA CYS A 128 -10.49 -13.90 -21.00
C CYS A 128 -9.04 -13.88 -20.54
N ARG A 129 -8.80 -13.82 -19.22
CA ARG A 129 -7.47 -13.94 -18.62
C ARG A 129 -6.83 -15.26 -19.00
N ASP A 130 -7.47 -16.38 -18.73
CA ASP A 130 -6.89 -17.69 -18.97
C ASP A 130 -6.63 -17.92 -20.46
N THR A 131 -7.54 -17.46 -21.33
CA THR A 131 -7.37 -17.52 -22.78
C THR A 131 -6.18 -16.67 -23.26
N LEU A 132 -6.08 -15.42 -22.79
CA LEU A 132 -4.96 -14.52 -23.13
C LEU A 132 -3.63 -15.07 -22.64
N LEU A 133 -3.59 -15.56 -21.40
CA LEU A 133 -2.39 -16.14 -20.82
C LEU A 133 -1.96 -17.40 -21.57
N ASN A 134 -2.87 -18.33 -21.83
CA ASN A 134 -2.57 -19.54 -22.58
C ASN A 134 -2.05 -19.20 -23.99
N LYS A 135 -2.70 -18.25 -24.67
CA LYS A 135 -2.27 -17.82 -26.01
C LYS A 135 -0.90 -17.15 -25.97
N PHE A 136 -0.64 -16.33 -24.96
CA PHE A 136 0.66 -15.69 -24.79
C PHE A 136 1.76 -16.72 -24.47
N GLU A 137 1.44 -17.74 -23.66
CA GLU A 137 2.35 -18.83 -23.29
C GLU A 137 2.69 -19.79 -24.44
N GLU A 138 1.91 -19.81 -25.53
CA GLU A 138 2.26 -20.54 -26.77
C GLU A 138 3.53 -19.98 -27.42
N HIS A 139 3.85 -18.70 -27.19
CA HIS A 139 5.05 -18.09 -27.74
C HIS A 139 6.30 -18.62 -27.03
N ALA A 140 7.30 -19.03 -27.81
CA ALA A 140 8.53 -19.65 -27.28
C ALA A 140 9.25 -18.82 -26.20
N ARG A 141 9.12 -17.49 -26.25
CA ARG A 141 9.77 -16.54 -25.35
C ARG A 141 8.99 -16.30 -24.06
N ALA A 142 7.71 -16.68 -23.99
CA ALA A 142 6.86 -16.43 -22.83
C ALA A 142 7.36 -17.09 -21.53
N ARG A 143 8.16 -18.16 -21.65
CA ARG A 143 8.80 -18.84 -20.52
C ARG A 143 9.64 -17.91 -19.64
N MET A 144 10.17 -16.82 -20.20
CA MET A 144 10.96 -15.86 -19.44
C MET A 144 10.13 -15.09 -18.39
N TYR A 145 8.80 -15.08 -18.52
CA TYR A 145 7.87 -14.41 -17.62
C TYR A 145 7.24 -15.33 -16.57
N ALA A 146 7.66 -16.59 -16.49
CA ALA A 146 7.19 -17.54 -15.48
C ALA A 146 7.55 -17.09 -14.06
N HIS A 147 8.67 -16.37 -13.91
CA HIS A 147 9.14 -15.80 -12.67
C HIS A 147 9.33 -14.28 -12.82
N SER A 148 9.17 -13.54 -11.72
CA SER A 148 9.41 -12.10 -11.73
C SER A 148 10.90 -11.81 -11.82
N VAL A 149 11.25 -10.82 -12.63
CA VAL A 149 12.59 -10.20 -12.58
C VAL A 149 12.80 -9.51 -11.22
N GLY A 150 14.05 -9.49 -10.75
CA GLY A 150 14.40 -9.12 -9.37
C GLY A 150 13.96 -7.71 -8.93
N GLU A 151 13.86 -7.52 -7.61
CA GLU A 151 13.25 -6.34 -6.99
C GLU A 151 14.10 -5.04 -7.10
N ASP A 152 15.41 -5.16 -7.31
CA ASP A 152 16.33 -4.01 -7.23
C ASP A 152 16.16 -2.97 -8.37
N ALA A 153 15.67 -3.40 -9.54
CA ALA A 153 15.52 -2.53 -10.71
C ALA A 153 14.06 -2.24 -11.09
N VAL A 154 13.10 -2.91 -10.44
CA VAL A 154 11.68 -2.90 -10.83
C VAL A 154 10.81 -2.57 -9.62
N ARG A 155 10.01 -1.51 -9.73
CA ARG A 155 9.15 -1.02 -8.64
C ARG A 155 8.01 -1.96 -8.29
N GLU A 156 7.46 -2.67 -9.29
CA GLU A 156 6.34 -3.60 -9.10
C GLU A 156 6.62 -4.90 -9.87
N PRO A 157 7.10 -5.96 -9.20
CA PRO A 157 7.35 -7.24 -9.83
C PRO A 157 6.03 -7.92 -10.21
N VAL A 158 5.88 -8.24 -11.50
CA VAL A 158 4.73 -8.95 -12.05
C VAL A 158 5.26 -10.12 -12.88
N ASN A 159 4.58 -11.26 -12.80
CA ASN A 159 4.87 -12.46 -13.59
C ASN A 159 3.55 -13.16 -13.96
N LEU A 160 3.61 -14.13 -14.89
CA LEU A 160 2.41 -14.80 -15.40
C LEU A 160 1.65 -15.58 -14.32
N ALA A 161 2.35 -16.15 -13.33
CA ALA A 161 1.72 -16.85 -12.21
C ALA A 161 0.90 -15.90 -11.32
N LEU A 162 1.43 -14.71 -11.04
CA LEU A 162 0.72 -13.65 -10.31
C LEU A 162 -0.51 -13.17 -11.07
N ILE A 163 -0.41 -13.01 -12.38
CA ILE A 163 -1.55 -12.62 -13.22
C ILE A 163 -2.63 -13.68 -13.17
N ARG A 164 -2.27 -14.97 -13.27
CA ARG A 164 -3.21 -16.10 -13.24
C ARG A 164 -4.00 -16.20 -11.92
N GLY A 165 -3.41 -15.77 -10.81
CA GLY A 165 -4.06 -15.74 -9.50
C GLY A 165 -4.96 -14.52 -9.25
N ARG A 166 -5.01 -13.55 -10.17
CA ARG A 166 -5.78 -12.30 -10.01
C ARG A 166 -6.98 -12.26 -10.96
N THR A 167 -8.05 -11.64 -10.51
CA THR A 167 -9.23 -11.34 -11.35
C THR A 167 -9.09 -9.91 -11.88
N PRO A 168 -8.96 -9.71 -13.21
CA PRO A 168 -8.91 -8.36 -13.76
C PRO A 168 -10.28 -7.69 -13.67
N ALA A 169 -10.32 -6.38 -13.47
CA ALA A 169 -11.53 -5.56 -13.53
C ALA A 169 -11.95 -5.27 -14.97
N SER A 170 -11.01 -5.33 -15.92
CA SER A 170 -11.22 -5.16 -17.36
C SER A 170 -10.11 -5.80 -18.20
N ILE A 171 -10.36 -5.99 -19.49
CA ILE A 171 -9.35 -6.48 -20.44
C ILE A 171 -8.17 -5.49 -20.56
N LEU A 172 -8.42 -4.19 -20.42
CA LEU A 172 -7.36 -3.16 -20.44
C LEU A 172 -6.40 -3.32 -19.26
N GLU A 173 -6.92 -3.68 -18.09
CA GLU A 173 -6.08 -3.95 -16.92
C GLU A 173 -5.23 -5.20 -17.11
N LEU A 174 -5.83 -6.26 -17.67
CA LEU A 174 -5.08 -7.47 -18.01
C LEU A 174 -3.96 -7.20 -19.05
N GLN A 175 -4.26 -6.39 -20.07
CA GLN A 175 -3.26 -5.90 -21.02
C GLN A 175 -2.14 -5.12 -20.30
N ALA A 176 -2.50 -4.24 -19.36
CA ALA A 176 -1.51 -3.48 -18.60
C ALA A 176 -0.60 -4.38 -17.76
N TRP A 177 -1.14 -5.43 -17.13
CA TRP A 177 -0.32 -6.40 -16.37
C TRP A 177 0.66 -7.16 -17.27
N LEU A 178 0.22 -7.62 -18.44
CA LEU A 178 1.10 -8.28 -19.41
C LEU A 178 2.16 -7.32 -19.95
N GLN A 179 1.78 -6.07 -20.24
CA GLN A 179 2.71 -5.02 -20.66
C GLN A 179 3.78 -4.75 -19.58
N MET A 180 3.38 -4.77 -18.30
CA MET A 180 4.31 -4.64 -17.18
C MET A 180 5.30 -5.79 -17.13
N CYS A 181 4.89 -7.04 -17.37
CA CYS A 181 5.83 -8.17 -17.46
C CYS A 181 6.91 -7.94 -18.51
N VAL A 182 6.52 -7.50 -19.71
CA VAL A 182 7.45 -7.23 -20.82
C VAL A 182 8.35 -6.02 -20.50
N ALA A 183 7.77 -4.94 -19.97
CA ALA A 183 8.51 -3.73 -19.61
C ALA A 183 9.53 -4.00 -18.50
N ASN A 184 9.13 -4.72 -17.45
CA ASN A 184 10.00 -5.09 -16.34
C ASN A 184 11.20 -5.90 -16.83
N ALA A 185 10.98 -6.91 -17.67
CA ALA A 185 12.06 -7.69 -18.27
C ALA A 185 13.00 -6.81 -19.12
N THR A 186 12.43 -5.93 -19.95
CA THR A 186 13.21 -5.01 -20.80
C THR A 186 14.05 -4.04 -19.97
N MET A 187 13.56 -3.59 -18.81
CA MET A 187 14.29 -2.69 -17.92
C MET A 187 15.34 -3.41 -17.07
N TYR A 188 15.07 -4.65 -16.69
CA TYR A 188 15.97 -5.44 -15.84
C TYR A 188 17.20 -5.93 -16.60
N TYR A 189 17.02 -6.45 -17.81
CA TYR A 189 18.14 -6.99 -18.60
C TYR A 189 18.94 -5.89 -19.30
N GLY A 190 20.26 -6.05 -19.33
CA GLY A 190 21.16 -5.11 -20.01
C GLY A 190 20.86 -5.02 -21.51
N SER A 191 20.79 -3.79 -22.04
CA SER A 191 20.55 -3.52 -23.46
C SER A 191 21.47 -4.32 -24.37
N GLY A 192 20.90 -4.99 -25.37
CA GLY A 192 21.64 -5.82 -26.34
C GLY A 192 21.87 -7.28 -25.92
N SER A 193 21.61 -7.63 -24.64
CA SER A 193 21.58 -9.04 -24.21
C SER A 193 20.54 -9.85 -24.97
N LYS A 194 20.65 -11.18 -24.91
CA LYS A 194 19.68 -12.08 -25.55
C LYS A 194 18.30 -11.89 -24.93
N GLU A 195 18.24 -11.85 -23.61
CA GLU A 195 17.03 -11.69 -22.81
C GLU A 195 16.37 -10.33 -23.08
N TRP A 196 17.16 -9.26 -23.22
CA TRP A 196 16.62 -7.95 -23.60
C TRP A 196 16.01 -7.95 -25.01
N ARG A 197 16.67 -8.63 -25.98
CA ARG A 197 16.14 -8.78 -27.34
C ARG A 197 14.86 -9.62 -27.34
N ASP A 198 14.87 -10.74 -26.62
CA ASP A 198 13.71 -11.61 -26.46
C ASP A 198 12.54 -10.87 -25.81
N ALA A 199 12.79 -10.02 -24.80
CA ALA A 199 11.76 -9.19 -24.17
C ALA A 199 11.18 -8.16 -25.15
N ARG A 200 12.02 -7.49 -25.95
CA ARG A 200 11.53 -6.55 -26.98
C ARG A 200 10.73 -7.23 -28.08
N GLU A 201 11.16 -8.40 -28.53
CA GLU A 201 10.42 -9.17 -29.54
C GLU A 201 9.10 -9.72 -28.98
N SER A 202 9.04 -10.02 -27.68
CA SER A 202 7.80 -10.44 -27.00
C SER A 202 6.74 -9.34 -26.95
N GLN A 203 7.10 -8.06 -27.14
CA GLN A 203 6.13 -6.97 -27.26
C GLN A 203 5.21 -7.17 -28.47
N GLY A 204 5.76 -7.54 -29.63
CA GLY A 204 4.95 -7.79 -30.83
C GLY A 204 4.02 -9.00 -30.64
N GLN A 205 4.51 -10.03 -29.95
CA GLN A 205 3.72 -11.21 -29.61
C GLN A 205 2.56 -10.88 -28.65
N LEU A 206 2.79 -9.95 -27.71
CA LEU A 206 1.75 -9.44 -26.83
C LEU A 206 0.69 -8.66 -27.62
N ASP A 207 1.11 -7.79 -28.54
CA ASP A 207 0.21 -7.00 -29.39
C ASP A 207 -0.66 -7.90 -30.29
N GLU A 208 -0.07 -8.95 -30.89
CA GLU A 208 -0.80 -9.98 -31.65
C GLU A 208 -1.83 -10.72 -30.77
N THR A 209 -1.43 -11.09 -29.56
CA THR A 209 -2.29 -11.82 -28.61
C THR A 209 -3.47 -10.98 -28.15
N ILE A 210 -3.24 -9.69 -27.86
CA ILE A 210 -4.29 -8.74 -27.52
C ILE A 210 -5.20 -8.47 -28.72
N GLY A 211 -4.62 -8.29 -29.92
CA GLY A 211 -5.38 -8.10 -31.16
C GLY A 211 -6.33 -9.26 -31.44
N PHE A 212 -5.86 -10.50 -31.27
CA PHE A 212 -6.69 -11.69 -31.37
C PHE A 212 -7.88 -11.66 -30.39
N VAL A 213 -7.64 -11.36 -29.11
CA VAL A 213 -8.74 -11.39 -28.13
C VAL A 213 -9.71 -10.24 -28.29
N ARG A 214 -9.25 -9.06 -28.71
CA ARG A 214 -10.16 -7.97 -29.10
C ARG A 214 -11.06 -8.40 -30.25
N SER A 215 -10.52 -9.08 -31.27
CA SER A 215 -11.32 -9.58 -32.41
C SER A 215 -12.34 -10.68 -32.07
N VAL A 216 -12.16 -11.38 -30.93
CA VAL A 216 -13.09 -12.41 -30.44
C VAL A 216 -14.18 -11.83 -29.53
N LEU A 217 -13.94 -10.65 -28.96
CA LEU A 217 -14.83 -9.98 -28.01
C LEU A 217 -15.66 -8.84 -28.63
N GLU A 218 -15.24 -8.35 -29.81
CA GLU A 218 -16.03 -7.48 -30.70
C GLU A 218 -17.04 -8.29 -31.52
#